data_AF-A0A7U9KS48-F1
#
_entry.id   AF-A0A7U9KS48-F1
#
_cell.length_a   1.000
_cell.length_b   1.000
_cell.length_c   1.000
_cell.angle_alpha   90.00
_cell.angle_beta   90.00
_cell.angle_gamma   90.00
#
_symmetry.space_group_name_H-M   'P 1'
#
loop_
_entity.id
_entity.type
_entity.pdbx_description
1 polymer ?
#
loop_
_entity_poly.entity_id
_entity_poly.type
_entity_poly.pdbx_seq_one_letter_code
_entity_poly.pdbx_strand_id
1 'polypeptide(L)'
;MRDLGRVIGRARVAGPVGVLKDPIVFGERTFTEGCHLEVSGLARFREGLVLRDRVPRLSVFPDPATWSVRMRRASLTLPPGDASLVRTELEPLLVSYREAAEGYRWEPTLA
;
A
#
# COMPACT_ATOMS: atom_id res chain seq x y z
N MET A 1 0.30 14.65 -14.86
CA MET A 1 0.78 14.22 -13.53
C MET A 1 1.46 12.85 -13.67
N ARG A 2 2.69 12.66 -13.15
CA ARG A 2 3.53 11.44 -13.37
C ARG A 2 3.34 10.35 -12.31
N ASP A 3 2.58 10.62 -11.26
CA ASP A 3 2.35 9.67 -10.16
C ASP A 3 1.48 8.51 -10.63
N LEU A 4 2.00 7.28 -10.64
CA LEU A 4 1.20 6.10 -10.98
C LEU A 4 0.37 5.65 -9.79
N GLY A 5 1.01 5.56 -8.60
CA GLY A 5 0.45 4.93 -7.42
C GLY A 5 0.13 3.45 -7.67
N ARG A 6 0.54 2.57 -6.77
CA ARG A 6 0.19 1.14 -6.87
C ARG A 6 -0.41 0.67 -5.57
N VAL A 7 -1.54 -0.02 -5.68
CA VAL A 7 -2.02 -0.88 -4.61
C VAL A 7 -1.40 -2.25 -4.84
N ILE A 8 -0.54 -2.67 -3.91
CA ILE A 8 0.33 -3.84 -4.10
C ILE A 8 -0.09 -5.05 -3.27
N GLY A 9 -1.02 -4.90 -2.34
CA GLY A 9 -1.36 -5.99 -1.43
C GLY A 9 -2.55 -5.68 -0.56
N ARG A 10 -3.02 -6.72 0.12
CA ARG A 10 -4.10 -6.63 1.11
C ARG A 10 -3.59 -7.18 2.42
N ALA A 11 -3.80 -6.41 3.49
CA ALA A 11 -3.51 -6.83 4.83
C ALA A 11 -4.68 -6.57 5.78
N ARG A 12 -4.73 -7.34 6.85
CA ARG A 12 -5.61 -7.10 8.00
C ARG A 12 -4.76 -6.58 9.17
N VAL A 13 -5.27 -5.59 9.89
CA VAL A 13 -4.70 -5.18 11.18
C VAL A 13 -4.96 -6.29 12.19
N ALA A 14 -3.88 -6.87 12.72
CA ALA A 14 -3.90 -8.04 13.59
C ALA A 14 -3.60 -7.69 15.06
N GLY A 15 -3.39 -6.41 15.39
CA GLY A 15 -3.21 -5.94 16.75
C GLY A 15 -3.37 -4.42 16.87
N PRO A 16 -3.45 -3.89 18.10
CA PRO A 16 -3.53 -2.45 18.33
C PRO A 16 -2.24 -1.74 17.89
N VAL A 17 -2.33 -0.43 17.68
CA VAL A 17 -1.14 0.43 17.55
C VAL A 17 -0.47 0.55 18.91
N GLY A 18 0.85 0.44 18.95
CA GLY A 18 1.64 0.60 20.16
C GLY A 18 3.10 0.90 19.88
N VAL A 19 3.86 1.14 20.95
CA VAL A 19 5.30 1.35 20.88
C VAL A 19 5.98 0.05 20.44
N LEU A 20 6.81 0.14 19.41
CA LEU A 20 7.60 -0.97 18.91
C LEU A 20 8.77 -1.22 19.86
N LYS A 21 8.99 -2.49 20.23
CA LYS A 21 10.16 -2.91 21.02
C LYS A 21 11.45 -2.54 20.29
N ASP A 22 11.47 -2.76 18.99
CA ASP A 22 12.58 -2.47 18.09
C ASP A 22 12.09 -1.43 17.06
N PRO A 23 12.49 -0.15 17.19
CA PRO A 23 12.10 0.89 16.24
C PRO A 23 12.56 0.57 14.82
N ILE A 24 11.71 0.90 13.84
CA ILE A 24 12.02 0.67 12.42
C ILE A 24 12.59 1.94 11.81
N VAL A 25 13.74 1.83 11.14
CA VAL A 25 14.40 2.97 10.48
C VAL A 25 14.24 2.86 8.97
N PHE A 26 13.76 3.94 8.36
CA PHE A 26 13.72 4.10 6.90
C PHE A 26 14.44 5.39 6.53
N GLY A 27 15.61 5.29 5.90
CA GLY A 27 16.47 6.45 5.63
C GLY A 27 16.83 7.17 6.93
N GLU A 28 16.56 8.48 6.99
CA GLU A 28 16.82 9.31 8.19
C GLU A 28 15.66 9.29 9.21
N ARG A 29 14.57 8.55 8.92
CA ARG A 29 13.36 8.55 9.75
C ARG A 29 13.29 7.30 10.61
N THR A 30 13.06 7.50 11.90
CA THR A 30 12.79 6.42 12.86
C THR A 30 11.30 6.38 13.20
N PHE A 31 10.72 5.19 13.14
CA PHE A 31 9.33 4.91 13.49
C PHE A 31 9.31 4.07 14.77
N THR A 32 8.83 4.66 15.86
CA THR A 32 8.78 4.05 17.19
C THR A 32 7.42 3.44 17.52
N GLU A 33 6.41 3.69 16.68
CA GLU A 33 5.04 3.19 16.85
C GLU A 33 4.61 2.39 15.62
N GLY A 34 3.82 1.34 15.83
CA GLY A 34 3.29 0.52 14.75
C GLY A 34 2.24 -0.48 15.23
N CYS A 35 1.77 -1.31 14.30
CA CYS A 35 0.84 -2.40 14.58
C CYS A 35 1.20 -3.64 13.77
N HIS A 36 0.69 -4.80 14.20
CA HIS A 36 0.87 -6.03 13.43
C HIS A 36 -0.09 -6.06 12.23
N LEU A 37 0.43 -6.42 11.06
CA LEU A 37 -0.32 -6.58 9.83
C LEU A 37 -0.18 -8.02 9.33
N GLU A 38 -1.29 -8.69 9.11
CA GLU A 38 -1.35 -9.98 8.43
C GLU A 38 -1.59 -9.75 6.94
N VAL A 39 -0.56 -9.98 6.11
CA VAL A 39 -0.65 -9.82 4.65
C VAL A 39 -1.33 -11.05 4.05
N SER A 40 -2.58 -10.86 3.64
CA SER A 40 -3.41 -11.90 3.00
C SER A 40 -3.07 -12.17 1.54
N GLY A 41 -2.36 -11.26 0.88
CA GLY A 41 -1.92 -11.40 -0.51
C GLY A 41 -1.11 -10.21 -0.96
N LEU A 42 -0.16 -10.46 -1.87
CA LEU A 42 0.79 -9.47 -2.36
C LEU A 42 0.97 -9.65 -3.88
N ALA A 43 0.95 -8.57 -4.63
CA ALA A 43 1.31 -8.56 -6.05
C ALA A 43 2.82 -8.69 -6.19
N ARG A 44 3.32 -9.25 -7.30
CA ARG A 44 4.77 -9.34 -7.53
C ARG A 44 5.42 -7.96 -7.59
N PHE A 45 6.74 -7.91 -7.38
CA PHE A 45 7.47 -6.65 -7.31
C PHE A 45 7.27 -5.80 -8.58
N ARG A 46 6.98 -4.51 -8.38
CA ARG A 46 6.66 -3.51 -9.43
C ARG A 46 5.37 -3.76 -10.21
N GLU A 47 4.61 -4.79 -9.86
CA GLU A 47 3.25 -5.05 -10.33
C GLU A 47 2.22 -4.47 -9.35
N GLY A 48 0.95 -4.83 -9.52
CA GLY A 48 -0.18 -4.36 -8.71
C GLY A 48 -1.05 -3.34 -9.44
N LEU A 49 -2.17 -3.01 -8.81
CA LEU A 49 -3.23 -2.20 -9.39
C LEU A 49 -2.76 -0.75 -9.53
N VAL A 50 -2.71 -0.24 -10.76
CA VAL A 50 -2.36 1.16 -11.05
C VAL A 50 -3.50 2.05 -10.58
N LEU A 51 -3.24 2.85 -9.55
CA LEU A 51 -4.27 3.66 -8.92
C LEU A 51 -4.77 4.78 -9.84
N ARG A 52 -3.86 5.44 -10.58
CA ARG A 52 -4.19 6.51 -11.53
C ARG A 52 -5.35 6.14 -12.45
N ASP A 53 -5.33 4.94 -13.00
CA ASP A 53 -6.30 4.48 -13.98
C ASP A 53 -7.69 4.23 -13.37
N ARG A 54 -7.79 4.23 -12.03
CA ARG A 54 -9.01 4.02 -11.26
C ARG A 54 -9.51 5.28 -10.58
N VAL A 55 -8.69 6.31 -10.46
CA VAL A 55 -9.05 7.61 -9.86
C VAL A 55 -10.40 8.14 -10.36
N PRO A 56 -10.74 8.13 -11.67
CA PRO A 56 -12.04 8.64 -12.13
C PRO A 56 -13.26 7.86 -11.60
N ARG A 57 -13.07 6.66 -11.06
CA ARG A 57 -14.12 5.78 -10.53
C ARG A 57 -14.15 5.73 -8.99
N LEU A 58 -13.24 6.42 -8.32
CA LEU A 58 -13.07 6.38 -6.88
C LEU A 58 -13.55 7.69 -6.25
N SER A 59 -14.60 7.60 -5.42
CA SER A 59 -15.23 8.74 -4.77
C SER A 59 -14.33 9.44 -3.74
N VAL A 60 -13.30 8.77 -3.21
CA VAL A 60 -12.31 9.34 -2.30
C VAL A 60 -11.46 10.46 -2.96
N PHE A 61 -11.43 10.49 -4.28
CA PHE A 61 -10.74 11.50 -5.10
C PHE A 61 -11.77 12.40 -5.82
N PRO A 62 -12.22 13.49 -5.19
CA PRO A 62 -13.22 14.36 -5.79
C PRO A 62 -12.71 15.10 -7.04
N ASP A 63 -11.40 15.32 -7.14
CA ASP A 63 -10.74 15.90 -8.31
C ASP A 63 -9.63 14.98 -8.82
N PRO A 64 -9.83 14.33 -9.98
CA PRO A 64 -8.82 13.50 -10.62
C PRO A 64 -7.54 14.23 -11.06
N ALA A 65 -7.52 15.56 -11.15
CA ALA A 65 -6.30 16.28 -11.51
C ALA A 65 -5.31 16.39 -10.33
N THR A 66 -5.83 16.37 -9.09
CA THR A 66 -5.06 16.62 -7.86
C THR A 66 -5.02 15.42 -6.91
N TRP A 67 -5.46 14.24 -7.35
CA TRP A 67 -5.61 13.06 -6.49
C TRP A 67 -4.35 12.66 -5.70
N SER A 68 -3.15 12.81 -6.28
CA SER A 68 -1.91 12.40 -5.61
C SER A 68 -1.58 13.26 -4.39
N VAL A 69 -2.15 14.46 -4.27
CA VAL A 69 -2.04 15.28 -3.06
C VAL A 69 -2.64 14.56 -1.86
N ARG A 70 -3.75 13.83 -2.05
CA ARG A 70 -4.38 13.03 -0.98
C ARG A 70 -3.51 11.84 -0.55
N MET A 71 -2.66 11.35 -1.44
CA MET A 71 -1.71 10.27 -1.18
C MET A 71 -0.44 10.71 -0.43
N ARG A 72 -0.25 12.02 -0.20
CA ARG A 72 0.86 12.53 0.63
C ARG A 72 0.66 12.27 2.14
N ARG A 73 -0.44 11.63 2.52
CA ARG A 73 -0.76 11.22 3.88
C ARG A 73 -0.32 9.77 4.09
N ALA A 74 0.04 9.43 5.33
CA ALA A 74 0.41 8.06 5.68
C ALA A 74 -0.76 7.07 5.49
N SER A 75 -2.00 7.52 5.70
CA SER A 75 -3.20 6.71 5.55
C SER A 75 -4.32 7.49 4.84
N LEU A 76 -5.09 6.77 4.02
CA LEU A 76 -6.29 7.28 3.35
C LEU A 76 -7.45 6.29 3.59
N THR A 77 -8.51 6.76 4.26
CA THR A 77 -9.72 5.96 4.46
C THR A 77 -10.52 5.89 3.16
N LEU A 78 -10.81 4.68 2.69
CA LEU A 78 -11.64 4.45 1.52
C LEU A 78 -13.12 4.30 1.93
N PRO A 79 -14.05 4.97 1.23
CA PRO A 79 -15.48 4.64 1.32
C PRO A 79 -15.75 3.16 0.96
N PRO A 80 -16.84 2.54 1.47
CA PRO A 80 -17.11 1.13 1.23
C PRO A 80 -17.18 0.72 -0.26
N GLY A 81 -17.71 1.60 -1.12
CA GLY A 81 -17.77 1.40 -2.57
C GLY A 81 -16.39 1.35 -3.20
N ASP A 82 -15.56 2.35 -2.90
CA ASP A 82 -14.17 2.44 -3.35
C ASP A 82 -13.35 1.23 -2.87
N ALA A 83 -13.48 0.86 -1.59
CA ALA A 83 -12.79 -0.30 -1.02
C ALA A 83 -13.19 -1.60 -1.72
N SER A 84 -14.47 -1.74 -2.07
CA SER A 84 -14.97 -2.90 -2.80
C SER A 84 -14.44 -2.94 -4.23
N LEU A 85 -14.41 -1.80 -4.93
CA LEU A 85 -13.84 -1.68 -6.27
C LEU A 85 -12.35 -2.05 -6.28
N VAL A 86 -11.56 -1.44 -5.40
CA VAL A 86 -10.12 -1.70 -5.28
C VAL A 86 -9.86 -3.17 -4.96
N ARG A 87 -10.64 -3.76 -4.03
CA ARG A 87 -10.50 -5.18 -3.67
C ARG A 87 -10.77 -6.10 -4.86
N THR A 88 -11.88 -5.91 -5.57
CA THR A 88 -12.26 -6.74 -6.72
C THR A 88 -11.21 -6.69 -7.83
N GLU A 89 -10.64 -5.51 -8.11
CA GLU A 89 -9.65 -5.35 -9.17
C GLU A 89 -8.24 -5.77 -8.74
N LEU A 90 -7.93 -5.73 -7.44
CA LEU A 90 -6.64 -6.14 -6.90
C LEU A 90 -6.54 -7.67 -6.78
N GLU A 91 -7.61 -8.37 -6.37
CA GLU A 91 -7.59 -9.81 -6.06
C GLU A 91 -6.91 -10.67 -7.13
N PRO A 92 -7.18 -10.50 -8.44
CA PRO A 92 -6.57 -11.32 -9.49
C PRO A 92 -5.05 -11.11 -9.64
N LEU A 93 -4.51 -10.03 -9.07
CA LEU A 93 -3.09 -9.67 -9.12
C LEU A 93 -2.32 -10.21 -7.91
N LEU A 94 -3.01 -10.71 -6.89
CA LEU A 94 -2.39 -11.16 -5.65
C LEU A 94 -1.93 -12.60 -5.77
N VAL A 95 -0.70 -12.84 -5.33
CA VAL A 95 -0.19 -14.17 -5.02
C VAL A 95 0.07 -14.29 -3.52
N SER A 96 0.45 -15.48 -3.07
CA SER A 96 0.79 -15.70 -1.67
C SER A 96 1.98 -14.82 -1.25
N TYR A 97 2.01 -14.40 0.02
CA TYR A 97 3.14 -13.61 0.55
C TYR A 97 4.48 -14.30 0.31
N ARG A 98 4.55 -15.62 0.57
CA ARG A 98 5.77 -16.42 0.38
C ARG A 98 6.29 -16.36 -1.05
N GLU A 99 5.39 -16.36 -2.03
CA GLU A 99 5.76 -16.31 -3.45
C GLU A 99 6.28 -14.93 -3.87
N ALA A 100 5.62 -13.85 -3.44
CA ALA A 100 5.97 -12.51 -3.89
C ALA A 100 7.10 -11.85 -3.09
N ALA A 101 7.26 -12.18 -1.80
CA ALA A 101 8.08 -11.40 -0.86
C ALA A 101 9.56 -11.34 -1.25
N GLU A 102 10.11 -12.39 -1.86
CA GLU A 102 11.52 -12.42 -2.29
C GLU A 102 11.83 -11.28 -3.26
N GLY A 103 10.92 -10.99 -4.19
CA GLY A 103 11.11 -9.90 -5.17
C GLY A 103 11.09 -8.50 -4.56
N TYR A 104 10.56 -8.34 -3.33
CA TYR A 104 10.59 -7.06 -2.60
C TYR A 104 11.84 -6.89 -1.75
N ARG A 105 12.67 -7.92 -1.62
CA ARG A 105 13.95 -7.77 -0.92
C ARG A 105 14.85 -6.88 -1.76
N TRP A 106 14.94 -5.63 -1.33
CA TRP A 106 15.91 -4.69 -1.85
C TRP A 106 17.19 -4.84 -1.04
N GLU A 107 18.26 -5.29 -1.69
CA GLU A 107 19.60 -5.19 -1.12
C GLU A 107 20.10 -3.76 -1.36
N PRO A 108 20.45 -3.00 -0.32
CA PRO A 108 21.09 -1.71 -0.52
C PRO A 108 22.40 -1.96 -1.25
N THR A 109 22.55 -1.38 -2.44
CA THR A 109 23.85 -1.30 -3.09
C THR A 109 24.74 -0.47 -2.18
N LEU A 110 25.71 -1.10 -1.52
CA LEU A 110 26.80 -0.41 -0.83
C LEU A 110 27.49 0.48 -1.87
N ALA A 111 27.29 1.79 -1.74
CA ALA A 111 28.03 2.82 -2.46
C ALA A 111 29.30 3.15 -1.69
#